data_AF-A0A7V8BHH6-F1
#
_entry.id   AF-A0A7V8BHH6-F1
#
_cell.length_a   1.000
_cell.length_b   1.000
_cell.length_c   1.000
_cell.angle_alpha   90.00
_cell.angle_beta   90.00
_cell.angle_gamma   90.00
#
_symmetry.space_group_name_H-M   'P 1'
#
loop_
_entity.id
_entity.type
_entity.pdbx_description
1 polymer ?
#
loop_
_entity_poly.entity_id
_entity_poly.type
_entity_poly.pdbx_seq_one_letter_code
_entity_poly.pdbx_strand_id
1 'polypeptide(L)'
;VLGAADIFIGVNAVDYSGYPDCRPEYIAAFERLAQLATKAGVEGRTLHLHAPLQHLSKAQIIRFGNSLGVDYALTVSCYQADAEGAACGRCDSCRLRREGFLAAGLADPTRYAL
;
A
#
# COMPACT_ATOMS: atom_id res chain seq x y z
N VAL A 1 -19.22 5.17 17.67
CA VAL A 1 -17.93 5.21 16.96
C VAL A 1 -16.94 4.32 17.69
N LEU A 2 -16.12 3.52 16.98
CA LEU A 2 -15.26 2.47 17.57
C LEU A 2 -14.03 2.99 18.34
N GLY A 3 -13.71 4.29 18.24
CA GLY A 3 -12.53 4.86 18.88
C GLY A 3 -11.24 4.20 18.39
N ALA A 4 -10.96 4.27 17.09
CA ALA A 4 -9.66 3.86 16.57
C ALA A 4 -8.60 4.95 16.88
N ALA A 5 -7.38 4.53 17.20
CA ALA A 5 -6.23 5.42 17.38
C ALA A 5 -5.16 5.20 16.29
N ASP A 6 -5.14 4.03 15.66
CA ASP A 6 -4.15 3.64 14.67
C ASP A 6 -4.71 3.73 13.26
N ILE A 7 -3.94 4.34 12.37
CA ILE A 7 -4.22 4.47 10.95
C ILE A 7 -3.10 3.78 10.20
N PHE A 8 -3.42 2.69 9.49
CA PHE A 8 -2.46 1.99 8.64
C PHE A 8 -2.62 2.45 7.19
N ILE A 9 -1.50 2.81 6.54
CA ILE A 9 -1.45 3.25 5.15
C ILE A 9 -0.40 2.46 4.37
N GLY A 10 -0.74 2.09 3.14
CA GLY A 10 0.12 1.29 2.26
C GLY A 10 1.11 2.09 1.42
N VAL A 11 1.47 3.31 1.84
CA VAL A 11 2.40 4.16 1.07
C VAL A 11 3.79 3.53 1.03
N ASN A 12 4.50 3.77 -0.08
CA ASN A 12 5.84 3.29 -0.32
C ASN A 12 6.66 4.42 -0.95
N ALA A 13 7.87 4.69 -0.44
CA ALA A 13 8.78 5.69 -1.00
C ALA A 13 9.81 5.12 -1.99
N VAL A 14 10.00 3.79 -2.02
CA VAL A 14 11.05 3.12 -2.82
C VAL A 14 10.67 3.04 -4.29
N ASP A 15 9.41 2.70 -4.60
CA ASP A 15 8.91 2.56 -5.97
C ASP A 15 8.54 3.95 -6.58
N TYR A 16 9.35 4.97 -6.26
CA TYR A 16 9.06 6.40 -6.36
C TYR A 16 8.44 6.84 -7.68
N SER A 17 7.17 7.20 -7.62
CA SER A 17 6.42 7.87 -8.68
C SER A 17 6.55 9.40 -8.65
N GLY A 18 7.39 9.99 -7.78
CA GLY A 18 7.52 11.45 -7.67
C GLY A 18 6.71 12.10 -6.55
N TYR A 19 5.88 11.34 -5.85
CA TYR A 19 4.85 11.89 -4.98
C TYR A 19 5.41 12.34 -3.61
N PRO A 20 5.36 13.66 -3.30
CA PRO A 20 5.98 14.21 -2.09
C PRO A 20 5.28 13.80 -0.79
N ASP A 21 4.03 13.33 -0.89
CA ASP A 21 3.16 12.87 0.18
C ASP A 21 3.41 11.41 0.58
N CYS A 22 4.20 10.65 -0.19
CA CYS A 22 4.56 9.27 0.15
C CYS A 22 5.83 9.18 1.00
N ARG A 23 6.38 10.29 1.52
CA ARG A 23 7.66 10.31 2.24
C ARG A 23 7.49 10.24 3.76
N PRO A 24 8.46 9.69 4.51
CA PRO A 24 8.40 9.63 5.98
C PRO A 24 8.13 10.99 6.64
N GLU A 25 8.68 12.08 6.09
CA GLU A 25 8.50 13.43 6.61
C GLU A 25 7.05 13.90 6.47
N TYR A 26 6.37 13.54 5.38
CA TYR A 26 4.95 13.84 5.22
C TYR A 26 4.12 13.07 6.25
N ILE A 27 4.37 11.77 6.41
CA ILE A 27 3.63 10.94 7.38
C ILE A 27 3.79 11.51 8.80
N ALA A 28 5.02 11.83 9.20
CA ALA A 28 5.30 12.42 10.50
C ALA A 28 4.69 13.82 10.67
N ALA A 29 4.65 14.63 9.61
CA ALA A 29 3.99 15.94 9.65
C ALA A 29 2.47 15.81 9.76
N PHE A 30 1.88 14.86 9.03
CA PHE A 30 0.44 14.60 9.08
C PHE A 30 0.00 14.09 10.45
N GLU A 31 0.77 13.20 11.09
CA GLU A 31 0.47 12.74 12.45
C GLU A 31 0.43 13.91 13.45
N ARG A 32 1.42 14.80 13.38
CA ARG A 32 1.46 16.04 14.19
C ARG A 32 0.28 16.96 13.90
N LEU A 33 -0.09 17.12 12.62
CA LEU A 33 -1.27 17.89 12.24
C LEU A 33 -2.55 17.27 12.82
N ALA A 34 -2.70 15.95 12.77
CA ALA A 34 -3.87 15.24 13.29
C ALA A 34 -4.00 15.42 14.81
N GLN A 35 -2.89 15.52 15.55
CA GLN A 35 -2.89 15.85 16.98
C GLN A 35 -3.43 17.26 17.26
N LEU A 36 -3.16 18.23 16.38
CA LEU A 36 -3.58 19.63 16.55
C LEU A 36 -4.98 19.92 15.99
N ALA A 37 -5.37 19.23 14.92
CA ALA A 37 -6.55 19.55 14.12
C ALA A 37 -7.79 18.70 14.45
N THR A 38 -7.69 17.75 15.39
CA THR A 38 -8.80 16.87 15.75
C THR A 38 -9.19 17.02 17.22
N LYS A 39 -10.50 16.86 17.52
CA LYS A 39 -11.01 16.84 18.90
C LYS A 39 -10.30 15.77 19.75
N ALA A 40 -10.12 14.58 19.18
CA ALA A 40 -9.41 13.49 19.84
C ALA A 40 -7.97 13.89 20.21
N GLY A 41 -7.24 14.47 19.26
CA GLY A 41 -5.87 14.95 19.48
C GLY A 41 -5.78 15.98 20.60
N VAL A 42 -6.63 17.01 20.59
CA VAL A 42 -6.60 18.08 21.61
C VAL A 42 -7.10 17.62 22.98
N GLU A 43 -7.91 16.56 23.04
CA GLU A 43 -8.35 15.90 24.29
C GLU A 43 -7.33 14.85 24.80
N GLY A 44 -6.12 14.78 24.20
CA GLY A 44 -5.02 13.94 24.66
C GLY A 44 -5.02 12.52 24.10
N ARG A 45 -5.87 12.24 23.11
CA ARG A 45 -5.89 10.96 22.41
C ARG A 45 -5.00 11.02 21.17
N THR A 46 -3.82 10.42 21.27
CA THR A 46 -2.87 10.35 20.15
C THR A 46 -3.40 9.46 19.03
N LEU A 47 -3.35 9.99 17.80
CA LEU A 47 -3.50 9.23 16.58
C LEU A 47 -2.12 8.80 16.10
N HIS A 48 -1.97 7.54 15.70
CA HIS A 48 -0.72 6.96 15.21
C HIS A 48 -0.86 6.55 13.74
N LEU A 49 0.05 7.02 12.90
CA LEU A 49 0.12 6.64 11.49
C LEU A 49 1.19 5.57 11.29
N HIS A 50 0.78 4.44 10.74
CA HIS A 50 1.63 3.30 10.44
C HIS A 50 1.77 3.15 8.93
N ALA A 51 3.01 3.28 8.43
CA ALA A 51 3.36 3.04 7.03
C ALA A 51 4.31 1.83 6.92
N PRO A 52 3.85 0.59 7.17
CA PRO A 52 4.73 -0.58 7.27
C PRO A 52 5.46 -0.93 5.96
N LEU A 53 4.96 -0.44 4.83
CA LEU A 53 5.53 -0.70 3.49
C LEU A 53 6.47 0.42 3.02
N GLN A 54 6.66 1.48 3.82
CA GLN A 54 7.31 2.73 3.44
C GLN A 54 8.70 2.57 2.81
N HIS A 55 9.44 1.55 3.25
CA HIS A 55 10.83 1.28 2.89
C HIS A 55 11.01 -0.05 2.17
N LEU A 56 9.93 -0.72 1.78
CA LEU A 56 9.98 -2.03 1.14
C LEU A 56 9.91 -1.89 -0.37
N SER A 57 10.76 -2.59 -1.11
CA SER A 57 10.57 -2.77 -2.55
C SER A 57 9.33 -3.61 -2.83
N LYS A 58 8.80 -3.57 -4.05
CA LYS A 58 7.65 -4.40 -4.45
C LYS A 58 7.84 -5.90 -4.15
N ALA A 59 9.04 -6.43 -4.40
CA ALA A 59 9.37 -7.82 -4.10
C ALA A 59 9.40 -8.12 -2.58
N GLN A 60 9.84 -7.16 -1.76
CA GLN A 60 9.78 -7.29 -0.30
C GLN A 60 8.33 -7.23 0.20
N ILE A 61 7.50 -6.35 -0.36
CA ILE A 61 6.05 -6.27 -0.04
C ILE A 61 5.38 -7.61 -0.35
N ILE A 62 5.65 -8.18 -1.53
CA ILE A 62 5.07 -9.47 -1.95
C ILE A 62 5.50 -10.60 -1.01
N ARG A 63 6.79 -10.69 -0.67
CA ARG A 63 7.28 -11.68 0.30
C ARG A 63 6.67 -11.49 1.68
N PHE A 64 6.52 -10.24 2.13
CA PHE A 64 5.93 -9.92 3.42
C PHE A 64 4.46 -10.36 3.48
N GLY A 65 3.64 -9.99 2.50
CA GLY A 65 2.25 -10.44 2.45
C GLY A 65 2.12 -11.95 2.30
N ASN A 66 2.97 -12.59 1.49
CA ASN A 66 3.00 -14.06 1.39
C ASN A 66 3.32 -14.72 2.74
N SER A 67 4.27 -14.16 3.51
CA SER A 67 4.59 -14.67 4.85
C SER A 67 3.44 -14.54 5.86
N LEU A 68 2.51 -13.60 5.61
CA LEU A 68 1.30 -13.40 6.39
C LEU A 68 0.10 -14.21 5.86
N GLY A 69 0.26 -14.99 4.80
CA GLY A 69 -0.82 -15.76 4.18
C GLY A 69 -1.79 -14.94 3.34
N VAL A 70 -1.38 -13.78 2.82
CA VAL A 70 -2.21 -12.97 1.91
C VAL A 70 -2.47 -13.74 0.62
N ASP A 71 -3.75 -13.95 0.32
CA ASP A 71 -4.16 -14.42 -1.00
C ASP A 71 -4.15 -13.27 -2.01
N TYR A 72 -3.07 -13.17 -2.76
CA TYR A 72 -2.91 -12.13 -3.78
C TYR A 72 -3.87 -12.27 -4.96
N ALA A 73 -4.53 -13.43 -5.16
CA ALA A 73 -5.55 -13.62 -6.19
C ALA A 73 -6.80 -12.76 -5.93
N LEU A 74 -7.04 -12.38 -4.67
CA LEU A 74 -8.17 -11.54 -4.26
C LEU A 74 -7.89 -10.03 -4.43
N THR A 75 -6.69 -9.66 -4.88
CA THR A 75 -6.26 -8.25 -4.96
C THR A 75 -6.24 -7.76 -6.40
N VAL A 76 -6.66 -6.50 -6.61
CA VAL A 76 -6.60 -5.83 -7.91
C VAL A 76 -5.57 -4.71 -7.83
N SER A 77 -4.61 -4.72 -8.77
CA SER A 77 -3.66 -3.61 -8.95
C SER A 77 -3.84 -2.89 -10.28
N CYS A 78 -4.43 -3.56 -11.27
CA CYS A 78 -4.56 -3.03 -12.64
C CYS A 78 -5.42 -1.75 -12.67
N TYR A 79 -4.94 -0.71 -13.35
CA TYR A 79 -5.68 0.54 -13.57
C TYR A 79 -6.87 0.39 -14.53
N GLN A 80 -6.94 -0.71 -15.26
CA GLN A 80 -7.94 -0.97 -16.30
C GLN A 80 -8.47 -2.40 -16.14
N ALA A 81 -8.68 -2.84 -14.91
CA ALA A 81 -9.31 -4.14 -14.67
C ALA A 81 -10.73 -4.14 -15.25
N ASP A 82 -11.18 -5.29 -15.74
CA ASP A 82 -12.58 -5.46 -16.14
C ASP A 82 -13.52 -5.55 -14.92
N ALA A 83 -14.82 -5.71 -15.17
CA ALA A 83 -15.84 -5.78 -14.13
C ALA A 83 -15.64 -6.97 -13.18
N GLU A 84 -14.98 -8.03 -13.67
CA GLU A 84 -14.66 -9.26 -12.95
C GLU A 84 -13.27 -9.22 -12.27
N GLY A 85 -12.58 -8.09 -12.35
CA GLY A 85 -11.29 -7.82 -11.73
C GLY A 85 -10.08 -8.38 -12.48
N ALA A 86 -10.24 -8.90 -13.69
CA ALA A 86 -9.11 -9.38 -14.49
C ALA A 86 -8.28 -8.21 -15.02
N ALA A 87 -6.96 -8.33 -14.86
CA ALA A 87 -6.00 -7.29 -15.17
C ALA A 87 -5.75 -7.18 -16.68
N CYS A 88 -5.68 -5.96 -17.21
CA CYS A 88 -5.45 -5.73 -18.65
C CYS A 88 -4.07 -6.20 -19.16
N GLY A 89 -3.09 -6.42 -18.27
CA GLY A 89 -1.75 -6.91 -18.66
C GLY A 89 -0.82 -5.87 -19.31
N ARG A 90 -1.31 -4.66 -19.63
CA ARG A 90 -0.59 -3.65 -20.43
C ARG A 90 -0.25 -2.35 -19.70
N CYS A 91 -0.95 -2.03 -18.61
CA CYS A 91 -0.70 -0.79 -17.86
C CYS A 91 0.53 -0.92 -16.94
N ASP A 92 1.09 0.21 -16.52
CA ASP A 92 2.29 0.24 -15.65
C ASP A 92 2.10 -0.57 -14.37
N SER A 93 0.93 -0.52 -13.75
CA SER A 93 0.65 -1.31 -12.55
C SER A 93 0.70 -2.82 -12.81
N CYS A 94 0.22 -3.29 -13.97
CA CYS A 94 0.35 -4.70 -14.34
C CYS A 94 1.81 -5.10 -14.52
N ARG A 95 2.60 -4.25 -15.17
CA ARG A 95 4.03 -4.46 -15.38
C ARG A 95 4.79 -4.53 -14.04
N LEU A 96 4.62 -3.52 -13.18
CA LEU A 96 5.26 -3.45 -11.86
C LEU A 96 4.86 -4.62 -10.96
N ARG A 97 3.58 -5.05 -11.01
CA ARG A 97 3.13 -6.21 -10.26
C ARG A 97 3.83 -7.49 -10.72
N ARG A 98 3.86 -7.74 -12.05
CA ARG A 98 4.51 -8.92 -12.62
C ARG A 98 6.01 -8.95 -12.32
N GLU A 99 6.69 -7.82 -12.50
CA GLU A 99 8.11 -7.66 -12.13
C GLU A 99 8.33 -7.91 -10.63
N GLY A 100 7.43 -7.41 -9.78
CA GLY A 100 7.48 -7.64 -8.33
C GLY A 100 7.38 -9.12 -7.95
N PHE A 101 6.44 -9.86 -8.54
CA PHE A 101 6.29 -11.31 -8.29
C PHE A 101 7.50 -12.10 -8.79
N LEU A 102 7.97 -11.77 -10.00
CA LEU A 102 9.18 -12.37 -10.58
C LEU A 102 10.39 -12.14 -9.67
N ALA A 103 10.62 -10.90 -9.23
CA ALA A 103 11.71 -10.54 -8.33
C ALA A 103 11.56 -11.14 -6.92
N ALA A 104 10.32 -11.43 -6.49
CA ALA A 104 10.04 -12.12 -5.23
C ALA A 104 10.30 -13.64 -5.32
N GLY A 105 10.45 -14.20 -6.52
CA GLY A 105 10.56 -15.65 -6.74
C GLY A 105 9.25 -16.39 -6.46
N LEU A 106 8.11 -15.70 -6.59
CA LEU A 106 6.77 -16.23 -6.31
C LEU A 106 5.92 -16.22 -7.58
N ALA A 107 5.04 -17.22 -7.73
CA ALA A 107 4.08 -17.24 -8.83
C ALA A 107 3.12 -16.06 -8.71
N ASP A 108 2.87 -15.37 -9.82
CA ASP A 108 1.89 -14.28 -9.89
C ASP A 108 0.47 -14.88 -10.06
N PRO A 109 -0.43 -14.77 -9.06
CA PRO A 109 -1.78 -15.32 -9.15
C PRO A 109 -2.76 -14.41 -9.91
N THR A 110 -2.29 -13.31 -10.50
CA THR A 110 -3.13 -12.35 -11.21
C THR A 110 -3.85 -13.00 -12.39
N ARG A 111 -5.18 -12.89 -12.41
CA ARG A 111 -6.00 -13.21 -13.58
C ARG A 111 -5.86 -12.09 -14.60
N TYR A 112 -5.30 -12.37 -15.78
CA TYR A 112 -5.19 -11.38 -16.86
C TYR A 112 -6.31 -11.57 -17.88
N ALA A 113 -6.91 -10.47 -18.33
CA ALA A 113 -7.80 -10.44 -19.48
C ALA A 113 -6.91 -10.58 -20.73
N LEU A 114 -6.98 -11.73 -21.39
CA LEU A 114 -6.26 -12.02 -22.63
C LEU A 114 -6.90 -11.30 -23.82
#